data_AF-A0A4P8D3Z2-F1
#
_entry.id   AF-A0A4P8D3Z2-F1
#
_cell.length_a   1.000
_cell.length_b   1.000
_cell.length_c   1.000
_cell.angle_alpha   90.00
_cell.angle_beta   90.00
_cell.angle_gamma   90.00
#
_symmetry.space_group_name_H-M   'P 1'
#
loop_
_entity.id
_entity.type
_entity.pdbx_description
1 polymer ?
#
loop_
_entity_poly.entity_id
_entity_poly.type
_entity_poly.pdbx_seq_one_letter_code
_entity_poly.pdbx_strand_id
1 'polypeptide(L)'
;SAQTTSNPWLIGVGAHGVNHVAAGGSAGDVFKTAFTGKSLYNINNFTITPPLSKLTVARNLNKALVLDWQTSVGNIDNKRIGMGKEFMLMTGLGLQLKFAGLLFGNEDAWFDPYVRVGANYLRHDYTGLTFPVTDSYNDVTYAGYSENKPYTQGRADHFALSTGLGINIWLTKNFGLGIQGDYVSTPVDKSRLANFWQASAS
;
A
#
# COMPACT_ATOMS: atom_id res chain seq x y z
N SER A 1 -3.16 1.29 25.17
CA SER A 1 -3.34 1.74 23.77
C SER A 1 -4.60 2.57 23.67
N ALA A 2 -4.89 3.21 22.53
CA ALA A 2 -6.18 3.89 22.32
C ALA A 2 -7.22 3.02 21.60
N GLN A 3 -6.83 1.83 21.12
CA GLN A 3 -7.72 0.92 20.41
C GLN A 3 -7.71 -0.45 21.09
N THR A 4 -8.73 -0.68 21.92
CA THR A 4 -8.93 -1.88 22.76
C THR A 4 -10.31 -2.50 22.47
N THR A 5 -10.66 -3.62 23.10
CA THR A 5 -12.03 -4.17 23.02
C THR A 5 -13.07 -3.27 23.67
N SER A 6 -12.67 -2.45 24.66
CA SER A 6 -13.51 -1.43 25.30
C SER A 6 -13.58 -0.10 24.53
N ASN A 7 -12.57 0.22 23.72
CA ASN A 7 -12.54 1.35 22.79
C ASN A 7 -12.29 0.83 21.37
N PRO A 8 -13.33 0.27 20.71
CA PRO A 8 -13.12 -0.55 19.52
C PRO A 8 -12.76 0.27 18.28
N TRP A 9 -13.17 1.53 18.20
CA TRP A 9 -13.06 2.36 17.00
C TRP A 9 -11.83 3.24 17.01
N LEU A 10 -11.13 3.26 15.89
CA LEU A 10 -10.06 4.20 15.57
C LEU A 10 -10.38 4.89 14.25
N ILE A 11 -10.14 6.20 14.20
CA ILE A 11 -10.12 6.98 12.98
C ILE A 11 -8.74 7.61 12.87
N GLY A 12 -8.07 7.39 11.75
CA GLY A 12 -6.76 7.97 11.44
C GLY A 12 -6.83 8.77 10.14
N VAL A 13 -6.17 9.92 10.12
CA VAL A 13 -6.06 10.75 8.92
C VAL A 13 -4.59 11.07 8.72
N GLY A 14 -4.10 10.88 7.50
CA GLY A 14 -2.68 10.86 7.26
C GLY A 14 -2.28 11.19 5.84
N ALA A 15 -1.02 10.89 5.54
CA ALA A 15 -0.45 10.99 4.22
C ALA A 15 0.03 9.62 3.73
N HIS A 16 0.11 9.48 2.42
CA HIS A 16 0.73 8.32 1.80
C HIS A 16 1.68 8.74 0.68
N GLY A 17 2.68 7.89 0.45
CA GLY A 17 3.57 7.96 -0.69
C GLY A 17 3.60 6.61 -1.40
N VAL A 18 3.71 6.66 -2.73
CA VAL A 18 3.75 5.47 -3.58
C VAL A 18 5.06 5.38 -4.35
N ASN A 19 5.61 4.17 -4.42
CA ASN A 19 6.83 3.84 -5.14
C ASN A 19 6.60 2.63 -6.05
N HIS A 20 6.40 2.89 -7.34
CA HIS A 20 6.24 1.86 -8.38
C HIS A 20 7.57 1.20 -8.77
N VAL A 21 8.71 1.89 -8.60
CA VAL A 21 10.04 1.40 -8.99
C VAL A 21 10.45 0.19 -8.14
N ALA A 22 10.17 0.25 -6.83
CA ALA A 22 10.49 -0.81 -5.89
C ALA A 22 9.58 -2.06 -6.02
N ALA A 23 8.54 -2.01 -6.86
CA ALA A 23 7.61 -3.12 -7.07
C ALA A 23 7.92 -3.98 -8.30
N GLY A 24 8.98 -3.65 -9.05
CA GLY A 24 9.49 -4.47 -10.15
C GLY A 24 10.17 -5.77 -9.69
N GLY A 25 10.17 -6.78 -10.56
CA GLY A 25 10.85 -8.06 -10.32
C GLY A 25 9.93 -9.27 -10.06
N SER A 26 10.56 -10.40 -9.74
CA SER A 26 9.93 -11.67 -9.35
C SER A 26 9.43 -11.61 -7.90
N ALA A 27 8.57 -12.54 -7.45
CA ALA A 27 8.07 -12.55 -6.06
C ALA A 27 9.20 -12.62 -5.00
N GLY A 28 10.33 -13.29 -5.31
CA GLY A 28 11.53 -13.31 -4.46
C GLY A 28 12.25 -11.96 -4.39
N ASP A 29 12.09 -11.11 -5.40
CA ASP A 29 12.68 -9.77 -5.44
C ASP A 29 11.88 -8.78 -4.59
N VAL A 30 10.58 -9.00 -4.41
CA VAL A 30 9.73 -8.22 -3.49
C VAL A 30 10.21 -8.40 -2.04
N PHE A 31 10.46 -9.64 -1.61
CA PHE A 31 10.97 -9.91 -0.28
C PHE A 31 12.38 -9.33 -0.07
N LYS A 32 13.29 -9.52 -1.04
CA LYS A 32 14.62 -8.88 -0.99
C LYS A 32 14.53 -7.36 -0.94
N THR A 33 13.65 -6.76 -1.74
CA THR A 33 13.45 -5.31 -1.80
C THR A 33 12.91 -4.76 -0.48
N ALA A 34 12.02 -5.49 0.19
CA ALA A 34 11.46 -5.13 1.49
C ALA A 34 12.51 -4.99 2.61
N PHE A 35 13.60 -5.77 2.57
CA PHE A 35 14.63 -5.78 3.63
C PHE A 35 15.97 -5.17 3.21
N THR A 36 16.28 -5.13 1.92
CA THR A 36 17.62 -4.76 1.41
C THR A 36 17.59 -3.84 0.19
N GLY A 37 16.41 -3.52 -0.33
CA GLY A 37 16.25 -2.79 -1.59
C GLY A 37 16.55 -1.30 -1.46
N LYS A 38 17.69 -0.85 -1.98
CA LYS A 38 18.03 0.58 -2.05
C LYS A 38 16.98 1.43 -2.78
N SER A 39 16.25 0.84 -3.73
CA SER A 39 15.16 1.50 -4.48
C SER A 39 13.91 1.77 -3.62
N LEU A 40 13.66 0.96 -2.58
CA LEU A 40 12.57 1.15 -1.62
C LEU A 40 12.91 2.25 -0.61
N TYR A 41 14.17 2.38 -0.20
CA TYR A 41 14.59 3.39 0.78
C TYR A 41 15.01 4.74 0.15
N ASN A 42 14.99 4.84 -1.19
CA ASN A 42 15.27 6.10 -1.87
C ASN A 42 14.02 6.97 -1.93
N ILE A 43 14.00 8.04 -1.15
CA ILE A 43 12.88 8.98 -1.01
C ILE A 43 12.49 9.60 -2.36
N ASN A 44 13.44 9.80 -3.29
CA ASN A 44 13.16 10.38 -4.60
C ASN A 44 12.28 9.49 -5.49
N ASN A 45 12.17 8.19 -5.17
CA ASN A 45 11.30 7.26 -5.88
C ASN A 45 9.86 7.28 -5.39
N PHE A 46 9.60 7.89 -4.23
CA PHE A 46 8.24 8.10 -3.77
C PHE A 46 7.63 9.32 -4.44
N THR A 47 6.34 9.21 -4.74
CA THR A 47 5.50 10.37 -5.02
C THR A 47 4.59 10.55 -3.82
N ILE A 48 4.91 11.59 -3.05
CA ILE A 48 4.22 11.95 -1.80
C ILE A 48 3.03 12.83 -2.17
N THR A 49 1.86 12.36 -1.80
CA THR A 49 0.60 13.07 -2.00
C THR A 49 0.38 14.07 -0.85
N PRO A 50 -0.26 15.24 -1.07
CA PRO A 50 -0.47 16.26 -0.04
C PRO A 50 -0.98 15.71 1.31
N PRO A 51 -0.69 16.45 2.41
CA PRO A 51 -1.13 16.07 3.75
C PRO A 51 -2.67 16.00 3.77
N LEU A 52 -3.24 14.92 4.32
CA LEU A 52 -4.67 14.50 4.23
C LEU A 52 -5.04 13.66 2.99
N SER A 53 -4.15 12.76 2.57
CA SER A 53 -4.37 11.87 1.43
C SER A 53 -4.71 10.43 1.82
N LYS A 54 -4.77 10.11 3.11
CA LYS A 54 -5.18 8.79 3.61
C LYS A 54 -6.19 8.91 4.75
N LEU A 55 -7.24 8.09 4.70
CA LEU A 55 -8.24 7.92 5.75
C LEU A 55 -8.26 6.44 6.16
N THR A 56 -8.21 6.19 7.46
CA THR A 56 -8.30 4.85 8.04
C THR A 56 -9.42 4.85 9.06
N VAL A 57 -10.33 3.89 8.96
CA VAL A 57 -11.31 3.58 10.00
C VAL A 57 -11.10 2.14 10.39
N ALA A 58 -10.78 1.89 11.66
CA ALA A 58 -10.46 0.55 12.14
C ALA A 58 -11.32 0.20 13.35
N ARG A 59 -11.75 -1.06 13.41
CA ARG A 59 -12.53 -1.62 14.51
C ARG A 59 -11.83 -2.85 15.07
N ASN A 60 -11.47 -2.84 16.34
CA ASN A 60 -11.02 -4.04 17.03
C ASN A 60 -12.16 -5.06 17.09
N LEU A 61 -11.89 -6.27 16.64
CA LEU A 61 -12.81 -7.41 16.75
C LEU A 61 -12.51 -8.23 18.01
N ASN A 62 -11.22 -8.35 18.36
CA ASN A 62 -10.75 -8.96 19.60
C ASN A 62 -9.36 -8.39 19.97
N LYS A 63 -8.69 -9.03 20.94
CA LYS A 63 -7.35 -8.66 21.43
C LYS A 63 -6.31 -8.48 20.33
N ALA A 64 -6.36 -9.29 19.28
CA ALA A 64 -5.33 -9.35 18.24
C ALA A 64 -5.85 -8.94 16.85
N LEU A 65 -7.13 -9.13 16.57
CA LEU A 65 -7.71 -8.97 15.23
C LEU A 65 -8.46 -7.64 15.10
N VAL A 66 -8.14 -6.90 14.05
CA VAL A 66 -8.75 -5.62 13.70
C VAL A 66 -9.30 -5.71 12.29
N LEU A 67 -10.53 -5.25 12.08
CA LEU A 67 -11.06 -4.97 10.77
C LEU A 67 -10.81 -3.51 10.44
N ASP A 68 -10.20 -3.22 9.30
CA ASP A 68 -9.99 -1.85 8.84
C ASP A 68 -10.63 -1.59 7.48
N TRP A 69 -11.00 -0.33 7.29
CA TRP A 69 -11.26 0.26 5.99
C TRP A 69 -10.24 1.37 5.78
N GLN A 70 -9.54 1.32 4.64
CA GLN A 70 -8.53 2.32 4.28
C GLN A 70 -8.85 2.90 2.92
N THR A 71 -8.74 4.23 2.81
CA THR A 71 -8.83 4.95 1.55
C THR A 71 -7.62 5.86 1.37
N SER A 72 -6.99 5.82 0.20
CA SER A 72 -5.87 6.68 -0.21
C SER A 72 -6.23 7.38 -1.52
N VAL A 73 -6.02 8.70 -1.57
CA VAL A 73 -6.39 9.53 -2.73
C VAL A 73 -5.29 10.52 -3.08
N GLY A 74 -4.95 10.61 -4.37
CA GLY A 74 -4.28 11.78 -4.94
C GLY A 74 -3.57 11.47 -6.25
N ASN A 75 -2.72 12.40 -6.70
CA ASN A 75 -2.13 12.31 -8.04
C ASN A 75 -0.72 11.72 -7.98
N ILE A 76 -0.55 10.53 -8.56
CA ILE A 76 0.66 9.72 -8.44
C ILE A 76 1.20 9.43 -9.83
N ASP A 77 2.52 9.49 -9.98
CA ASP A 77 3.20 9.10 -11.21
C ASP A 77 3.62 7.63 -11.17
N ASN A 78 3.84 7.05 -12.36
CA ASN A 78 4.50 5.77 -12.47
C ASN A 78 5.90 5.97 -13.08
N LYS A 79 6.85 6.38 -12.23
CA LYS A 79 8.26 6.61 -12.59
C LYS A 79 8.92 5.40 -13.26
N ARG A 80 8.45 4.18 -12.95
CA ARG A 80 8.95 2.93 -13.53
C ARG A 80 8.87 2.95 -15.06
N ILE A 81 7.84 3.57 -15.61
CA ILE A 81 7.54 3.62 -17.04
C ILE A 81 7.48 5.06 -17.59
N GLY A 82 7.97 6.04 -16.83
CA GLY A 82 7.93 7.46 -17.22
C GLY A 82 6.51 8.03 -17.38
N MET A 83 5.50 7.42 -16.78
CA MET A 83 4.13 7.93 -16.83
C MET A 83 3.99 9.16 -15.93
N GLY A 84 3.33 10.20 -16.43
CA GLY A 84 3.00 11.40 -15.66
C GLY A 84 2.08 11.14 -14.48
N LYS A 85 1.75 12.20 -13.73
CA LYS A 85 0.86 12.10 -12.58
C LYS A 85 -0.58 11.86 -13.03
N GLU A 86 -1.15 10.73 -12.61
CA GLU A 86 -2.54 10.38 -12.83
C GLU A 86 -3.30 10.30 -11.50
N PHE A 87 -4.62 10.46 -11.57
CA PHE A 87 -5.45 10.33 -10.38
C PHE A 87 -5.43 8.90 -9.85
N MET A 88 -5.10 8.75 -8.57
CA MET A 88 -5.15 7.49 -7.84
C MET A 88 -6.21 7.55 -6.74
N LEU A 89 -7.09 6.56 -6.72
CA LEU A 89 -7.98 6.25 -5.61
C LEU A 89 -7.81 4.78 -5.27
N MET A 90 -7.42 4.48 -4.04
CA MET A 90 -7.43 3.11 -3.53
C MET A 90 -8.31 3.05 -2.30
N THR A 91 -9.33 2.20 -2.31
CA THR A 91 -10.23 2.01 -1.17
C THR A 91 -10.55 0.54 -0.97
N GLY A 92 -10.56 0.08 0.27
CA GLY A 92 -10.73 -1.34 0.54
C GLY A 92 -10.79 -1.71 2.00
N LEU A 93 -11.11 -2.98 2.23
CA LEU A 93 -11.17 -3.59 3.56
C LEU A 93 -9.90 -4.38 3.82
N GLY A 94 -9.45 -4.35 5.08
CA GLY A 94 -8.29 -5.06 5.55
C GLY A 94 -8.50 -5.74 6.89
N LEU A 95 -7.66 -6.72 7.16
CA LEU A 95 -7.51 -7.37 8.45
C LEU A 95 -6.11 -7.08 8.97
N GLN A 96 -6.03 -6.61 10.21
CA GLN A 96 -4.77 -6.44 10.93
C GLN A 96 -4.67 -7.44 12.05
N LEU A 97 -3.48 -8.02 12.21
CA LEU A 97 -3.14 -8.88 13.31
C LEU A 97 -2.06 -8.20 14.16
N LYS A 98 -2.46 -7.74 15.34
CA LYS A 98 -1.64 -7.05 16.34
C LYS A 98 -0.81 -8.05 17.13
N PHE A 99 0.51 -7.85 17.14
CA PHE A 99 1.43 -8.74 17.84
C PHE A 99 1.31 -8.61 19.36
N ALA A 100 1.09 -7.39 19.90
CA ALA A 100 0.99 -7.19 21.35
C ALA A 100 -0.20 -7.96 21.95
N GLY A 101 -1.34 -7.90 21.26
CA GLY A 101 -2.54 -8.67 21.61
C GLY A 101 -2.40 -10.17 21.40
N LEU A 102 -1.74 -10.60 20.31
CA LEU A 102 -1.55 -12.01 19.97
C LEU A 102 -0.59 -12.74 20.92
N LEU A 103 0.59 -12.16 21.15
CA LEU A 103 1.70 -12.82 21.85
C LEU A 103 1.68 -12.60 23.36
N PHE A 104 1.21 -11.42 23.80
CA PHE A 104 1.28 -11.03 25.21
C PHE A 104 -0.09 -10.78 25.83
N GLY A 105 -1.18 -10.95 25.06
CA GLY A 105 -2.55 -10.68 25.53
C GLY A 105 -2.76 -9.23 25.97
N ASN A 106 -1.85 -8.33 25.59
CA ASN A 106 -1.77 -6.97 26.10
C ASN A 106 -2.34 -6.00 25.05
N GLU A 107 -3.60 -5.62 25.24
CA GLU A 107 -4.23 -4.59 24.42
C GLU A 107 -3.72 -3.18 24.76
N ASP A 108 -3.07 -2.99 25.91
CA ASP A 108 -2.69 -1.68 26.43
C ASP A 108 -1.28 -1.22 26.06
N ALA A 109 -0.54 -2.01 25.29
CA ALA A 109 0.82 -1.68 24.85
C ALA A 109 0.89 -0.29 24.20
N TRP A 110 1.93 0.47 24.54
CA TRP A 110 2.24 1.77 23.93
C TRP A 110 2.87 1.61 22.54
N PHE A 111 3.48 0.45 22.28
CA PHE A 111 4.05 0.04 21.00
C PHE A 111 3.33 -1.22 20.53
N ASP A 112 2.61 -1.12 19.42
CA ASP A 112 1.75 -2.20 18.90
C ASP A 112 2.06 -2.44 17.42
N PRO A 113 3.06 -3.30 17.12
CA PRO A 113 3.32 -3.72 15.76
C PRO A 113 2.20 -4.65 15.28
N TYR A 114 1.92 -4.60 13.98
CA TYR A 114 0.90 -5.44 13.35
C TYR A 114 1.30 -5.85 11.94
N VAL A 115 0.73 -6.95 11.47
CA VAL A 115 0.69 -7.30 10.04
C VAL A 115 -0.68 -6.98 9.48
N ARG A 116 -0.76 -6.65 8.19
CA ARG A 116 -2.01 -6.31 7.51
C ARG A 116 -2.12 -7.03 6.18
N VAL A 117 -3.33 -7.52 5.88
CA VAL A 117 -3.74 -7.93 4.53
C VAL A 117 -5.02 -7.18 4.16
N GLY A 118 -5.19 -6.81 2.90
CA GLY A 118 -6.39 -6.08 2.48
C GLY A 118 -6.71 -6.26 1.01
N ALA A 119 -8.00 -6.24 0.70
CA ALA A 119 -8.54 -6.31 -0.65
C ALA A 119 -9.15 -4.94 -0.99
N ASN A 120 -8.71 -4.38 -2.10
CA ASN A 120 -8.97 -2.99 -2.45
C ASN A 120 -9.42 -2.88 -3.90
N TYR A 121 -10.28 -1.90 -4.14
CA TYR A 121 -10.47 -1.31 -5.45
C TYR A 121 -9.41 -0.21 -5.63
N LEU A 122 -8.67 -0.29 -6.73
CA LEU A 122 -7.66 0.68 -7.11
C LEU A 122 -8.05 1.28 -8.46
N ARG A 123 -8.31 2.57 -8.50
CA ARG A 123 -8.39 3.36 -9.71
C ARG A 123 -7.07 4.09 -9.91
N HIS A 124 -6.40 3.84 -11.03
CA HIS A 124 -5.21 4.54 -11.49
C HIS A 124 -5.17 4.40 -13.01
N ASP A 125 -5.28 5.50 -13.75
CA ASP A 125 -5.47 5.44 -15.20
C ASP A 125 -4.19 5.06 -15.96
N TYR A 126 -4.15 3.85 -16.52
CA TYR A 126 -3.11 3.40 -17.45
C TYR A 126 -3.59 3.37 -18.92
N THR A 127 -4.83 3.78 -19.23
CA THR A 127 -5.41 3.69 -20.58
C THR A 127 -4.67 4.55 -21.61
N GLY A 128 -4.02 5.63 -21.17
CA GLY A 128 -3.20 6.51 -22.01
C GLY A 128 -1.83 5.94 -22.41
N LEU A 129 -1.44 4.76 -21.91
CA LEU A 129 -0.16 4.15 -22.27
C LEU A 129 -0.16 3.65 -23.70
N THR A 130 0.87 4.03 -24.47
CA THR A 130 1.15 3.47 -25.79
C THR A 130 2.17 2.34 -25.66
N PHE A 131 1.77 1.12 -26.03
CA PHE A 131 2.66 -0.04 -26.02
C PHE A 131 3.47 -0.15 -27.32
N PRO A 132 4.72 -0.65 -27.28
CA PRO A 132 5.41 -1.20 -26.11
C PRO A 132 5.91 -0.12 -25.14
N VAL A 133 5.87 -0.43 -23.84
CA VAL A 133 6.37 0.42 -22.76
C VAL A 133 7.59 -0.22 -22.13
N THR A 134 8.67 0.54 -21.95
CA THR A 134 9.90 0.07 -21.30
C THR A 134 9.94 0.50 -19.84
N ASP A 135 10.17 -0.46 -18.96
CA ASP A 135 10.55 -0.23 -17.57
C ASP A 135 12.02 0.17 -17.51
N SER A 136 12.28 1.47 -17.35
CA SER A 136 13.64 2.02 -17.37
C SER A 136 14.50 1.62 -16.18
N TYR A 137 13.91 1.03 -15.13
CA TYR A 137 14.62 0.65 -13.91
C TYR A 137 14.99 -0.83 -13.87
N ASN A 138 14.21 -1.70 -14.50
CA ASN A 138 14.47 -3.14 -14.55
C ASN A 138 14.87 -3.65 -15.95
N ASP A 139 14.96 -2.75 -16.94
CA ASP A 139 15.31 -3.05 -18.33
C ASP A 139 14.38 -4.12 -18.96
N VAL A 140 13.08 -3.98 -18.71
CA VAL A 140 12.04 -4.90 -19.22
C VAL A 140 11.10 -4.14 -20.15
N THR A 141 10.89 -4.65 -21.37
CA THR A 141 9.89 -4.12 -22.29
C THR A 141 8.60 -4.93 -22.22
N TYR A 142 7.50 -4.21 -22.00
CA TYR A 142 6.15 -4.75 -22.02
C TYR A 142 5.51 -4.48 -23.37
N ALA A 143 5.14 -5.53 -24.10
CA ALA A 143 4.44 -5.45 -25.38
C ALA A 143 2.92 -5.17 -25.22
N GLY A 144 2.38 -5.34 -24.01
CA GLY A 144 0.99 -4.98 -23.70
C GLY A 144 0.62 -5.15 -22.23
N TYR A 145 -0.52 -4.60 -21.84
CA TYR A 145 -1.01 -4.58 -20.46
C TYR A 145 -1.49 -5.95 -19.94
N SER A 146 -2.05 -6.81 -20.80
CA SER A 146 -2.56 -8.13 -20.43
C SER A 146 -1.69 -9.24 -21.01
N GLU A 147 -1.08 -10.05 -20.14
CA GLU A 147 -0.24 -11.21 -20.50
C GLU A 147 0.91 -10.90 -21.47
N ASN A 148 1.39 -9.64 -21.47
CA ASN A 148 2.39 -9.17 -22.42
C ASN A 148 1.98 -9.38 -23.90
N LYS A 149 0.67 -9.49 -24.17
CA LYS A 149 0.15 -9.64 -25.53
C LYS A 149 0.14 -8.27 -26.21
N PRO A 150 0.69 -8.16 -27.43
CA PRO A 150 0.61 -6.94 -28.23
C PRO A 150 -0.82 -6.43 -28.34
N TYR A 151 -1.01 -5.11 -28.40
CA TYR A 151 -2.30 -4.42 -28.61
C TYR A 151 -3.31 -4.51 -27.45
N THR A 152 -2.93 -5.04 -26.29
CA THR A 152 -3.78 -4.97 -25.10
C THR A 152 -3.71 -3.57 -24.47
N GLN A 153 -4.85 -2.90 -24.37
CA GLN A 153 -4.95 -1.55 -23.81
C GLN A 153 -4.72 -1.54 -22.30
N GLY A 154 -4.20 -0.41 -21.79
CA GLY A 154 -4.15 -0.16 -20.37
C GLY A 154 -5.54 -0.09 -19.75
N ARG A 155 -5.61 -0.20 -18.43
CA ARG A 155 -6.86 -0.15 -17.66
C ARG A 155 -6.77 0.96 -16.64
N ALA A 156 -7.91 1.51 -16.25
CA ALA A 156 -7.99 2.51 -15.19
C ALA A 156 -8.39 1.93 -13.83
N ASP A 157 -8.97 0.73 -13.83
CA ASP A 157 -9.61 0.12 -12.67
C ASP A 157 -9.02 -1.26 -12.42
N HIS A 158 -8.65 -1.51 -11.17
CA HIS A 158 -7.88 -2.66 -10.73
C HIS A 158 -8.43 -3.23 -9.44
N PHE A 159 -8.41 -4.56 -9.36
CA PHE A 159 -8.48 -5.24 -8.07
C PHE A 159 -7.06 -5.31 -7.48
N ALA A 160 -6.89 -4.76 -6.28
CA ALA A 160 -5.60 -4.62 -5.64
C ALA A 160 -5.54 -5.37 -4.29
N LEU A 161 -4.55 -6.24 -4.14
CA LEU A 161 -4.25 -6.92 -2.89
C LEU A 161 -3.09 -6.20 -2.20
N SER A 162 -3.35 -5.66 -1.01
CA SER A 162 -2.35 -5.02 -0.14
C SER A 162 -1.89 -6.01 0.94
N THR A 163 -0.59 -6.17 1.11
CA THR A 163 0.01 -6.94 2.21
C THR A 163 1.15 -6.14 2.80
N GLY A 164 1.15 -5.95 4.12
CA GLY A 164 2.06 -5.01 4.75
C GLY A 164 2.29 -5.26 6.22
N LEU A 165 3.16 -4.42 6.76
CA LEU A 165 3.49 -4.33 8.17
C LEU A 165 3.26 -2.90 8.62
N GLY A 166 2.86 -2.74 9.88
CA GLY A 166 2.74 -1.43 10.47
C GLY A 166 3.00 -1.44 11.96
N ILE A 167 3.09 -0.24 12.51
CA ILE A 167 3.35 0.01 13.92
C ILE A 167 2.42 1.13 14.36
N ASN A 168 1.69 0.92 15.45
CA ASN A 168 0.99 1.98 16.16
C ASN A 168 1.77 2.33 17.44
N ILE A 169 2.08 3.62 17.60
CA ILE A 169 2.73 4.19 18.78
C ILE A 169 1.70 5.07 19.49
N TRP A 170 1.28 4.65 20.68
CA TRP A 170 0.27 5.37 21.46
C TRP A 170 0.93 6.35 22.41
N LEU A 171 0.69 7.65 22.17
CA LEU A 171 1.18 8.73 23.02
C LEU A 171 0.25 8.92 24.22
N THR A 172 -1.05 8.71 24.02
CA THR A 172 -2.09 8.78 25.05
C THR A 172 -3.11 7.66 24.86
N LYS A 173 -4.12 7.61 25.73
CA LYS A 173 -5.27 6.70 25.60
C LYS A 173 -6.21 7.04 24.44
N ASN A 174 -6.00 8.17 23.75
CA ASN A 174 -6.88 8.66 22.68
C ASN A 174 -6.12 9.03 21.40
N PHE A 175 -4.80 9.23 21.49
CA PHE A 175 -3.96 9.67 20.39
C PHE A 175 -2.75 8.76 20.24
N GLY A 176 -2.45 8.43 19.00
CA GLY A 176 -1.26 7.69 18.60
C GLY A 176 -0.82 8.11 17.21
N LEU A 177 0.32 7.56 16.82
CA LEU A 177 0.90 7.70 15.49
C LEU A 177 1.07 6.32 14.90
N GLY A 178 0.52 6.12 13.70
CA GLY A 178 0.62 4.91 12.91
C GLY A 178 1.61 5.10 11.76
N ILE A 179 2.47 4.12 11.55
CA ILE A 179 3.31 4.00 10.35
C ILE A 179 3.01 2.65 9.72
N GLN A 180 2.79 2.63 8.41
CA GLN A 180 2.43 1.42 7.67
C GLN A 180 3.13 1.39 6.32
N GLY A 181 3.71 0.24 5.97
CA GLY A 181 4.28 -0.07 4.67
C GLY A 181 3.59 -1.28 4.06
N ASP A 182 2.98 -1.10 2.88
CA ASP A 182 2.31 -2.16 2.14
C ASP A 182 2.97 -2.40 0.79
N TYR A 183 3.05 -3.67 0.40
CA TYR A 183 3.15 -4.04 -1.00
C TYR A 183 1.74 -4.19 -1.58
N VAL A 184 1.45 -3.43 -2.63
CA VAL A 184 0.19 -3.46 -3.36
C VAL A 184 0.42 -4.16 -4.70
N SER A 185 -0.35 -5.22 -4.92
CA SER A 185 -0.29 -6.03 -6.13
C SER A 185 -1.64 -6.07 -6.84
N THR A 186 -1.61 -6.15 -8.18
CA THR A 186 -2.80 -6.25 -9.03
C THR A 186 -2.84 -7.65 -9.66
N PRO A 187 -3.32 -8.70 -8.94
CA PRO A 187 -3.16 -10.10 -9.36
C PRO A 187 -3.89 -10.45 -10.66
N VAL A 188 -4.90 -9.67 -11.02
CA VAL A 188 -5.67 -9.78 -12.26
C VAL A 188 -4.89 -9.18 -13.45
N ASP A 189 -3.99 -8.23 -13.21
CA ASP A 189 -3.22 -7.55 -14.24
C ASP A 189 -1.81 -8.15 -14.37
N LYS A 190 -1.63 -8.96 -15.42
CA LYS A 190 -0.40 -9.76 -15.59
C LYS A 190 0.84 -8.96 -15.98
N SER A 191 0.70 -7.71 -16.43
CA SER A 191 1.85 -6.81 -16.69
C SER A 191 2.59 -6.42 -15.41
N ARG A 192 1.91 -6.46 -14.23
CA ARG A 192 2.43 -5.98 -12.94
C ARG A 192 2.88 -4.52 -12.94
N LEU A 193 2.50 -3.73 -13.96
CA LEU A 193 2.86 -2.32 -14.08
C LEU A 193 2.18 -1.46 -13.01
N ALA A 194 1.00 -1.89 -12.55
CA ALA A 194 0.22 -1.25 -11.50
C ALA A 194 0.61 -1.71 -10.07
N ASN A 195 1.63 -2.55 -9.91
CA ASN A 195 2.13 -2.91 -8.59
C ASN A 195 2.98 -1.76 -8.02
N PHE A 196 2.90 -1.54 -6.72
CA PHE A 196 3.67 -0.52 -6.03
C PHE A 196 3.88 -0.83 -4.55
N TRP A 197 4.86 -0.18 -3.95
CA TRP A 197 4.96 -0.06 -2.50
C TRP A 197 4.27 1.22 -2.04
N GLN A 198 3.49 1.13 -0.97
CA GLN A 198 2.87 2.28 -0.32
C GLN A 198 3.43 2.44 1.08
N ALA A 199 3.99 3.61 1.36
CA ALA A 199 4.31 4.05 2.71
C ALA A 199 3.23 5.02 3.19
N SER A 200 2.84 4.94 4.45
CA SER A 200 1.84 5.84 5.03
C SER A 200 2.10 6.13 6.50
N ALA A 201 1.67 7.32 6.91
CA ALA A 201 1.70 7.78 8.30
C ALA A 201 0.37 8.47 8.64
N SER A 202 -0.21 8.17 9.81
CA SER A 202 -1.52 8.67 10.26
C SER A 202 -1.63 8.80 11.77
#